data_AF-A0A2E3R2M0-F1
#
_entry.id   AF-A0A2E3R2M0-F1
#
_cell.length_a   1.000
_cell.length_b   1.000
_cell.length_c   1.000
_cell.angle_alpha   90.00
_cell.angle_beta   90.00
_cell.angle_gamma   90.00
#
_symmetry.space_group_name_H-M   'P 1'
#
loop_
_entity.id
_entity.type
_entity.pdbx_description
1 polymer ?
#
loop_
_entity_poly.entity_id
_entity_poly.type
_entity_poly.pdbx_seq_one_letter_code
_entity_poly.pdbx_strand_id
1 'polypeptide(L)'
;MSVHHKRQRERTRADRLDARAAELRAQSKQAIVPGVRAQLLRDAARVSERADRIRMALDRTEGRVVVSDHAVVRYLERRYGMDLDAIRAEIAPPAVASAVVALGGTAQIDVPAKHGPHTVVVKDLVVVTVYADGAAS
;
A
#
# COMPACT_ATOMS: atom_id res chain seq x y z
N MET A 1 -27.59 12.49 22.70
CA MET A 1 -27.17 11.38 21.81
C MET A 1 -25.93 10.71 22.39
N SER A 2 -25.98 9.41 22.70
CA SER A 2 -24.89 8.69 23.37
C SER A 2 -23.61 8.65 22.51
N VAL A 3 -22.46 8.91 23.12
CA VAL A 3 -21.12 8.86 22.51
C VAL A 3 -20.88 7.51 21.84
N HIS A 4 -21.46 6.44 22.38
CA HIS A 4 -21.37 5.09 21.83
C HIS A 4 -22.03 4.96 20.45
N HIS A 5 -23.22 5.54 20.24
CA HIS A 5 -23.89 5.54 18.93
C HIS A 5 -23.14 6.37 17.88
N LYS A 6 -22.49 7.47 18.28
CA LYS A 6 -21.66 8.26 17.36
C LYS A 6 -20.45 7.45 16.89
N ARG A 7 -19.79 6.72 17.79
CA ARG A 7 -18.63 5.86 17.47
C ARG A 7 -19.00 4.69 16.55
N GLN A 8 -20.09 3.99 16.86
CA GLN A 8 -20.57 2.89 16.03
C GLN A 8 -20.89 3.36 14.61
N ARG A 9 -21.47 4.56 14.46
CA ARG A 9 -21.72 5.18 13.15
C ARG A 9 -20.44 5.51 12.39
N GLU A 10 -19.44 6.09 13.04
CA GLU A 10 -18.16 6.41 12.39
C GLU A 10 -17.37 5.15 12.00
N ARG A 11 -17.44 4.08 12.80
CA ARG A 11 -16.83 2.79 12.46
C ARG A 11 -17.48 2.16 11.22
N THR A 12 -18.81 2.04 11.23
CA THR A 12 -19.57 1.58 10.06
C THR A 12 -19.32 2.47 8.83
N ARG A 13 -19.09 3.78 9.03
CA ARG A 13 -18.75 4.70 7.94
C ARG A 13 -17.35 4.41 7.37
N ALA A 14 -16.35 4.17 8.20
CA ALA A 14 -15.01 3.78 7.74
C ALA A 14 -15.06 2.48 6.93
N ASP A 15 -15.76 1.46 7.44
CA ASP A 15 -15.90 0.17 6.76
C ASP A 15 -16.59 0.31 5.38
N ARG A 16 -17.62 1.18 5.29
CA ARG A 16 -18.28 1.48 4.01
C ARG A 16 -17.35 2.20 3.03
N LEU A 17 -16.49 3.10 3.51
CA LEU A 17 -15.51 3.78 2.66
C LEU A 17 -14.46 2.79 2.15
N ASP A 18 -14.00 1.86 2.99
CA ASP A 18 -13.06 0.82 2.57
C ASP A 18 -13.68 -0.11 1.51
N ALA A 19 -14.92 -0.55 1.72
CA ALA A 19 -15.66 -1.32 0.72
C ALA A 19 -15.80 -0.56 -0.61
N ARG A 20 -16.11 0.75 -0.55
CA ARG A 20 -16.20 1.60 -1.74
C ARG A 20 -14.86 1.77 -2.44
N ALA A 21 -13.76 1.93 -1.70
CA ALA A 21 -12.43 2.01 -2.27
C ALA A 21 -12.04 0.69 -2.97
N ALA A 22 -12.38 -0.46 -2.37
CA ALA A 22 -12.17 -1.77 -2.99
C ALA A 22 -12.98 -1.93 -4.29
N GLU A 23 -14.24 -1.52 -4.28
CA GLU A 23 -15.11 -1.55 -5.46
C GLU A 23 -14.56 -0.66 -6.60
N LEU A 24 -14.16 0.58 -6.30
CA LEU A 24 -13.57 1.49 -7.29
C LEU A 24 -12.26 0.93 -7.87
N ARG A 25 -11.44 0.25 -7.05
CA ARG A 25 -10.23 -0.44 -7.53
C ARG A 25 -10.59 -1.61 -8.46
N ALA A 26 -11.65 -2.38 -8.15
CA ALA A 26 -12.12 -3.45 -9.02
C ALA A 26 -12.65 -2.91 -10.36
N GLN A 27 -13.45 -1.84 -10.33
CA GLN A 27 -13.93 -1.16 -11.53
C GLN A 27 -12.77 -0.61 -12.38
N SER A 28 -11.73 -0.05 -11.73
CA SER A 28 -10.52 0.40 -12.42
C SER A 28 -9.81 -0.73 -13.18
N LYS A 29 -9.81 -1.97 -12.65
CA LYS A 29 -9.23 -3.13 -13.35
C LYS A 29 -10.02 -3.50 -14.62
N GLN A 30 -11.32 -3.25 -14.63
CA GLN A 30 -12.22 -3.55 -15.76
C GLN A 30 -12.36 -2.37 -16.75
N ALA A 31 -11.87 -1.19 -16.39
CA ALA A 31 -12.00 0.02 -17.20
C ALA A 31 -11.16 -0.07 -18.48
N ILE A 32 -11.83 0.04 -19.63
CA ILE A 32 -11.20 -0.03 -20.96
C ILE A 32 -10.53 1.31 -21.32
N VAL A 33 -11.07 2.43 -20.82
CA VAL A 33 -10.58 3.78 -21.15
C VAL A 33 -9.52 4.22 -20.12
N PRO A 34 -8.28 4.55 -20.55
CA PRO A 34 -7.20 4.94 -19.65
C PRO A 34 -7.55 6.13 -18.73
N GLY A 35 -8.24 7.14 -19.26
CA GLY A 35 -8.66 8.31 -18.47
C GLY A 35 -9.64 7.97 -17.35
N VAL A 36 -10.60 7.09 -17.62
CA VAL A 36 -11.57 6.59 -16.63
C VAL A 36 -10.85 5.75 -15.57
N ARG A 37 -9.94 4.87 -16.00
CA ARG A 37 -9.11 4.06 -15.09
C ARG A 37 -8.31 4.93 -14.12
N ALA A 38 -7.64 5.95 -14.62
CA ALA A 38 -6.84 6.88 -13.81
C ALA A 38 -7.73 7.67 -12.82
N GLN A 39 -8.92 8.08 -13.24
CA GLN A 39 -9.87 8.76 -12.37
C GLN A 39 -10.35 7.85 -11.24
N LEU A 40 -10.73 6.61 -11.53
CA LEU A 40 -11.15 5.63 -10.53
C LEU A 40 -10.06 5.31 -9.51
N LEU A 41 -8.78 5.26 -9.94
CA LEU A 41 -7.65 5.08 -9.02
C LEU A 41 -7.48 6.26 -8.07
N ARG A 42 -7.58 7.51 -8.58
CA ARG A 42 -7.53 8.72 -7.75
C ARG A 42 -8.66 8.75 -6.74
N ASP A 43 -9.87 8.40 -7.18
CA ASP A 43 -11.04 8.39 -6.30
C ASP A 43 -10.91 7.30 -5.22
N ALA A 44 -10.43 6.12 -5.58
CA ALA A 44 -10.13 5.07 -4.60
C ALA A 44 -9.08 5.50 -3.57
N ALA A 45 -8.02 6.19 -4.00
CA ALA A 45 -6.98 6.70 -3.10
C ALA A 45 -7.55 7.72 -2.09
N ARG A 46 -8.36 8.68 -2.57
CA ARG A 46 -9.02 9.69 -1.71
C ARG A 46 -9.97 9.05 -0.69
N VAL A 47 -10.72 8.04 -1.10
CA VAL A 47 -11.64 7.32 -0.20
C VAL A 47 -10.86 6.56 0.88
N SER A 48 -9.77 5.89 0.49
CA SER A 48 -8.88 5.17 1.42
C SER A 48 -8.27 6.11 2.47
N GLU A 49 -7.69 7.23 2.04
CA GLU A 49 -7.10 8.23 2.94
C GLU A 49 -8.14 8.79 3.95
N ARG A 50 -9.39 8.93 3.49
CA ARG A 50 -10.48 9.36 4.37
C ARG A 50 -10.84 8.30 5.41
N ALA A 51 -10.87 7.02 5.03
CA ALA A 51 -11.11 5.92 5.97
C ALA A 51 -10.01 5.85 7.03
N ASP A 52 -8.74 5.95 6.62
CA ASP A 52 -7.58 5.94 7.52
C ASP A 52 -7.65 7.07 8.55
N ARG A 53 -8.00 8.29 8.12
CA ARG A 53 -8.20 9.43 9.04
C ARG A 53 -9.30 9.18 10.07
N ILE A 54 -10.42 8.58 9.66
CA ILE A 54 -11.52 8.24 10.57
C ILE A 54 -11.07 7.17 11.57
N ARG A 55 -10.35 6.13 11.11
CA ARG A 55 -9.80 5.08 11.99
C ARG A 55 -8.83 5.67 13.02
N MET A 56 -7.88 6.50 12.61
CA MET A 56 -6.98 7.19 13.54
C MET A 56 -7.71 8.07 14.57
N ALA A 57 -8.77 8.77 14.15
CA ALA A 57 -9.57 9.57 15.07
C ALA A 57 -10.34 8.71 16.07
N LEU A 58 -10.86 7.54 15.63
CA LEU A 58 -11.50 6.56 16.50
C LEU A 58 -10.51 5.99 17.52
N ASP A 59 -9.32 5.56 17.09
CA ASP A 59 -8.31 5.01 17.98
C ASP A 59 -7.90 6.00 19.07
N ARG A 60 -7.69 7.28 18.71
CA ARG A 60 -7.44 8.36 19.68
C ARG A 60 -8.58 8.52 20.67
N THR A 61 -9.82 8.42 20.20
CA THR A 61 -11.02 8.57 21.04
C THR A 61 -11.23 7.37 21.96
N GLU A 62 -10.74 6.19 21.59
CA GLU A 62 -10.78 4.96 22.38
C GLU A 62 -9.58 4.84 23.34
N GLY A 63 -8.67 5.82 23.37
CA GLY A 63 -7.46 5.78 24.20
C GLY A 63 -6.50 4.67 23.76
N ARG A 64 -6.60 4.19 22.52
CA ARG A 64 -5.70 3.18 21.98
C ARG A 64 -4.40 3.84 21.55
N VAL A 65 -3.28 3.20 21.89
CA VAL A 65 -1.98 3.59 21.36
C VAL A 65 -1.90 3.15 19.91
N VAL A 66 -1.60 4.10 19.02
CA VAL A 66 -1.39 3.85 17.59
C VAL A 66 0.11 3.85 17.31
N VAL A 67 0.61 2.80 16.66
CA VAL A 67 2.00 2.71 16.20
C VAL A 67 2.05 3.18 14.75
N SER A 68 2.88 4.17 14.45
CA SER A 68 3.07 4.65 13.07
C SER A 68 3.97 3.70 12.29
N ASP A 69 3.86 3.71 10.96
CA ASP A 69 4.77 2.96 10.08
C ASP A 69 6.24 3.32 10.34
N HIS A 70 6.53 4.60 10.61
CA HIS A 70 7.88 5.02 10.98
C HIS A 70 8.38 4.35 12.27
N ALA A 71 7.51 4.21 13.27
CA ALA A 71 7.87 3.52 14.51
C ALA A 71 8.09 2.01 14.28
N VAL A 72 7.29 1.38 13.41
CA VAL A 72 7.49 -0.01 12.99
C VAL A 72 8.83 -0.17 12.28
N VAL A 73 9.13 0.68 11.28
CA VAL A 73 10.41 0.72 10.56
C VAL A 73 11.58 0.80 11.54
N ARG A 74 11.56 1.76 12.48
CA ARG A 74 12.62 1.92 13.48
C ARG A 74 12.73 0.73 14.43
N TYR A 75 11.60 0.14 14.81
CA TYR A 75 11.59 -1.04 15.65
C TYR A 75 12.25 -2.22 14.93
N LEU A 76 11.92 -2.46 13.65
CA LEU A 76 12.51 -3.52 12.85
C LEU A 76 14.04 -3.35 12.71
N GLU A 77 14.49 -2.14 12.39
CA GLU A 77 15.92 -1.80 12.30
C GLU A 77 16.65 -2.05 13.63
N ARG A 78 16.14 -1.51 14.73
CA ARG A 78 16.86 -1.53 16.03
C ARG A 78 16.74 -2.87 16.75
N ARG A 79 15.57 -3.51 16.69
CA ARG A 79 15.29 -4.74 17.47
C ARG A 79 15.79 -5.99 16.77
N TYR A 80 15.63 -6.05 15.44
CA TYR A 80 15.94 -7.22 14.63
C TYR A 80 17.15 -7.00 13.72
N GLY A 81 17.77 -5.81 13.71
CA GLY A 81 18.92 -5.52 12.87
C GLY A 81 18.59 -5.50 11.37
N MET A 82 17.31 -5.29 11.01
CA MET A 82 16.90 -5.25 9.60
C MET A 82 17.39 -3.96 8.95
N ASP A 83 18.23 -4.08 7.92
CA ASP A 83 18.60 -2.95 7.08
C ASP A 83 17.53 -2.74 6.01
N LEU A 84 16.55 -1.89 6.31
CA LEU A 84 15.43 -1.61 5.41
C LEU A 84 15.87 -0.87 4.14
N ASP A 85 17.01 -0.16 4.16
CA ASP A 85 17.56 0.47 2.97
C ASP A 85 18.24 -0.56 2.07
N ALA A 86 18.95 -1.54 2.64
CA ALA A 86 19.44 -2.69 1.88
C ALA A 86 18.29 -3.51 1.28
N ILE A 87 17.21 -3.74 2.03
CA ILE A 87 16.02 -4.43 1.53
C ILE A 87 15.39 -3.65 0.35
N ARG A 88 15.28 -2.32 0.44
CA ARG A 88 14.79 -1.50 -0.68
C ARG A 88 15.70 -1.61 -1.92
N ALA A 89 17.01 -1.56 -1.72
CA ALA A 89 17.99 -1.71 -2.79
C ALA A 89 17.96 -3.12 -3.42
N GLU A 90 17.62 -4.14 -2.64
CA GLU A 90 17.42 -5.49 -3.13
C GLU A 90 16.12 -5.65 -3.93
N ILE A 91 15.03 -5.01 -3.49
CA ILE A 91 13.74 -5.01 -4.20
C ILE A 91 13.85 -4.28 -5.55
N ALA A 92 14.52 -3.13 -5.58
CA ALA A 92 14.69 -2.34 -6.80
C ALA A 92 16.15 -1.92 -6.98
N PRO A 93 17.03 -2.84 -7.43
CA PRO A 93 18.42 -2.52 -7.71
C PRO A 93 18.53 -1.38 -8.73
N PRO A 94 19.61 -0.57 -8.72
CA PRO A 94 19.75 0.56 -9.64
C PRO A 94 19.54 0.21 -11.12
N ALA A 95 20.01 -0.96 -11.56
CA ALA A 95 19.78 -1.46 -12.92
C ALA A 95 18.29 -1.68 -13.24
N VAL A 96 17.54 -2.27 -12.31
CA VAL A 96 16.08 -2.47 -12.43
C VAL A 96 15.37 -1.12 -12.43
N ALA A 97 15.74 -0.21 -11.53
CA ALA A 97 15.16 1.13 -11.48
C ALA A 97 15.38 1.89 -12.80
N SER A 98 16.60 1.87 -13.35
CA SER A 98 16.90 2.47 -14.66
C SER A 98 16.09 1.84 -15.80
N ALA A 99 15.93 0.51 -15.80
CA ALA A 99 15.12 -0.17 -16.81
C ALA A 99 13.64 0.25 -16.73
N VAL A 100 13.06 0.33 -15.53
CA VAL A 100 11.67 0.78 -15.34
C VAL A 100 11.49 2.22 -15.84
N VAL A 101 12.44 3.11 -15.53
CA VAL A 101 12.40 4.51 -16.01
C VAL A 101 12.42 4.54 -17.54
N ALA A 102 13.29 3.76 -18.18
CA ALA A 102 13.37 3.66 -19.64
C ALA A 102 12.09 3.10 -20.27
N LEU A 103 11.37 2.22 -19.56
CA LEU A 103 10.08 1.65 -19.96
C LEU A 103 8.87 2.57 -19.65
N GLY A 104 9.09 3.82 -19.23
CA GLY A 104 8.02 4.78 -18.97
C GLY A 104 7.38 4.64 -17.59
N GLY A 105 8.07 4.04 -16.62
CA GLY A 105 7.69 4.05 -15.21
C GLY A 105 6.71 2.96 -14.77
N THR A 106 6.31 2.06 -15.68
CA THR A 106 5.45 0.91 -15.37
C THR A 106 6.02 -0.34 -16.01
N ALA A 107 6.32 -1.36 -15.21
CA ALA A 107 6.84 -2.63 -15.69
C ALA A 107 6.62 -3.76 -14.67
N GLN A 108 6.63 -4.99 -15.16
CA GLN A 108 6.79 -6.19 -14.33
C GLN A 108 8.16 -6.79 -14.68
N ILE A 109 9.04 -6.93 -13.68
CA ILE A 109 10.44 -7.31 -13.89
C ILE A 109 10.83 -8.38 -12.88
N ASP A 110 11.50 -9.42 -13.37
CA ASP A 110 12.14 -10.41 -12.52
C ASP A 110 13.50 -9.90 -12.07
N VAL A 111 13.71 -9.88 -10.76
CA VAL A 111 14.88 -9.33 -10.10
C VAL A 111 15.68 -10.49 -9.52
N PRO A 112 16.89 -10.75 -10.05
CA PRO A 112 17.82 -11.66 -9.38
C PRO A 112 18.31 -10.99 -8.09
N ALA A 113 18.10 -11.64 -6.96
CA ALA A 113 18.42 -11.09 -5.65
C ALA A 113 19.20 -12.09 -4.79
N LYS A 114 19.93 -11.56 -3.79
CA LYS A 114 20.79 -12.37 -2.92
C LYS A 114 19.97 -13.37 -2.12
N HIS A 115 18.76 -13.00 -1.72
CA HIS A 115 17.87 -13.85 -0.92
C HIS A 115 16.82 -14.59 -1.76
N GLY A 116 17.05 -14.71 -3.07
CA GLY A 116 16.19 -15.43 -4.01
C GLY A 116 15.62 -14.51 -5.11
N PRO A 117 15.33 -15.06 -6.30
CA PRO A 117 14.68 -14.29 -7.35
C PRO A 117 13.27 -13.88 -6.90
N HIS A 118 12.87 -12.69 -7.31
CA HIS A 118 11.52 -12.19 -7.06
C HIS A 118 11.04 -11.31 -8.21
N THR A 119 9.74 -11.26 -8.43
CA THR A 119 9.14 -10.39 -9.44
C THR A 119 8.63 -9.12 -8.77
N VAL A 120 9.00 -7.96 -9.30
CA VAL A 120 8.44 -6.67 -8.88
C VAL A 120 7.46 -6.15 -9.92
N VAL A 121 6.32 -5.65 -9.44
CA VAL A 121 5.37 -4.87 -10.25
C VAL A 121 5.52 -3.41 -9.88
N VAL A 122 5.93 -2.60 -10.85
CA VAL A 122 6.11 -1.16 -10.70
C VAL A 122 5.04 -0.42 -11.48
N LYS A 123 4.44 0.60 -10.87
CA LYS A 123 3.46 1.50 -11.48
C LYS A 123 3.79 2.93 -11.07
N ASP A 124 3.87 3.84 -12.04
CA ASP A 124 4.21 5.24 -11.82
C ASP A 124 5.47 5.42 -10.96
N LEU A 125 6.52 4.62 -11.23
CA LEU A 125 7.79 4.56 -10.48
C LEU A 125 7.68 4.06 -9.03
N VAL A 126 6.54 3.50 -8.63
CA VAL A 126 6.31 2.91 -7.30
C VAL A 126 6.19 1.40 -7.39
N VAL A 127 6.98 0.68 -6.59
CA VAL A 127 6.81 -0.77 -6.42
C VAL A 127 5.49 -1.00 -5.68
N VAL A 128 4.52 -1.62 -6.35
CA VAL A 128 3.18 -1.88 -5.77
C VAL A 128 2.99 -3.32 -5.35
N THR A 129 3.83 -4.23 -5.85
CA THR A 129 3.76 -5.66 -5.51
C THR A 129 5.14 -6.27 -5.68
N VAL A 130 5.49 -7.18 -4.75
CA VAL A 130 6.68 -8.03 -4.83
C VAL A 130 6.19 -9.47 -4.68
N TYR A 131 6.49 -10.32 -5.65
CA TYR A 131 6.23 -11.76 -5.60
C TYR A 131 7.56 -12.47 -5.38
N ALA A 132 7.75 -13.13 -4.24
CA ALA A 132 8.89 -14.01 -4.05
C ALA A 132 8.55 -15.38 -4.64
N ASP A 133 9.36 -15.87 -5.59
CA ASP A 133 9.24 -17.25 -6.03
C ASP A 133 9.80 -18.15 -4.92
N GLY A 134 8.90 -18.83 -4.20
CA GLY A 134 9.26 -19.80 -3.16
C GLY A 134 8.80 -19.46 -1.74
N ALA A 135 7.49 -19.46 -1.52
CA ALA A 135 6.89 -19.84 -0.24
C ALA A 135 5.46 -20.38 -0.46
N ALA A 136 5.31 -21.34 -1.38
CA ALA A 136 4.24 -22.33 -1.27
C ALA A 136 4.82 -23.48 -0.46
N SER A 137 4.32 -23.62 0.77
CA SER A 137 4.44 -24.80 1.62
C SER A 137 4.05 -26.08 0.90
#